data_AF-A0A414NUE8-F1
#
_entry.id   AF-A0A414NUE8-F1
#
_cell.length_a   1.000
_cell.length_b   1.000
_cell.length_c   1.000
_cell.angle_alpha   90.00
_cell.angle_beta   90.00
_cell.angle_gamma   90.00
#
_symmetry.space_group_name_H-M   'P 1'
#
loop_
_entity.id
_entity.type
_entity.pdbx_description
1 polymer ?
#
loop_
_entity_poly.entity_id
_entity_poly.type
_entity_poly.pdbx_seq_one_letter_code
_entity_poly.pdbx_strand_id
1 'polypeptide(L)'
;MFSKAIGSIGDKVGGHAKKAAKDAVNQAFEINIDGMQNHQADMHNHIMKAVGYWSASEYQLGVATGKSDARLGVLANNLMSADGSMDDVFEATSRSRISNDEVKQALSNLMSSGSKEQINQANAAMSYSKHDNVAAMIYTGLAARDASFLLKETAKGLAHPKDLNGILDTLKTFQAQAKDVETVVGFVNSSIKKRNDARKAYDKANNIKEPSKKEVMAQINEMQAE
;
A
#
# COMPACT_ATOMS: atom_id res chain seq x y z
N MET A 1 28.96 -64.04 8.04
CA MET A 1 29.21 -62.75 8.73
C MET A 1 28.71 -61.52 7.94
N PHE A 2 27.62 -61.62 7.15
CA PHE A 2 27.17 -60.51 6.27
C PHE A 2 26.01 -59.65 6.82
N SER A 3 25.32 -60.07 7.90
CA SER A 3 24.13 -59.35 8.39
C SER A 3 24.44 -58.14 9.29
N LYS A 4 25.60 -58.09 9.95
CA LYS A 4 25.98 -56.95 10.81
C LYS A 4 26.43 -55.71 10.03
N ALA A 5 27.00 -55.88 8.83
CA ALA A 5 27.48 -54.77 8.01
C ALA A 5 26.33 -53.98 7.36
N ILE A 6 25.29 -54.69 6.86
CA ILE A 6 24.12 -54.08 6.20
C ILE A 6 23.26 -53.30 7.20
N GLY A 7 23.05 -53.81 8.42
CA GLY A 7 22.33 -53.08 9.48
C GLY A 7 22.99 -51.75 9.85
N SER A 8 24.33 -51.72 9.95
CA SER A 8 25.07 -50.50 10.28
C SER A 8 25.05 -49.42 9.18
N ILE A 9 24.87 -49.83 7.92
CA ILE A 9 24.74 -48.92 6.76
C ILE A 9 23.32 -48.37 6.70
N GLY A 10 22.29 -49.19 6.95
CA GLY A 10 20.90 -48.76 7.03
C GLY A 10 20.67 -47.71 8.13
N ASP A 11 21.26 -47.91 9.31
CA ASP A 11 21.16 -46.96 10.42
C ASP A 11 21.90 -45.64 10.16
N LYS A 12 23.06 -45.69 9.47
CA LYS A 12 23.80 -44.49 9.05
C LYS A 12 23.05 -43.71 7.98
N VAL A 13 22.54 -44.38 6.94
CA VAL A 13 21.79 -43.74 5.84
C VAL A 13 20.46 -43.17 6.36
N GLY A 14 19.74 -43.89 7.21
CA GLY A 14 18.53 -43.40 7.88
C GLY A 14 18.79 -42.23 8.83
N GLY A 15 19.94 -42.24 9.53
CA GLY A 15 20.39 -41.13 10.37
C GLY A 15 20.73 -39.86 9.58
N HIS A 16 21.41 -39.99 8.44
CA HIS A 16 21.71 -38.88 7.54
C HIS A 16 20.44 -38.32 6.88
N ALA A 17 19.51 -39.17 6.45
CA ALA A 17 18.22 -38.72 5.89
C ALA A 17 17.35 -38.02 6.94
N LYS A 18 17.30 -38.52 8.18
CA LYS A 18 16.61 -37.83 9.29
C LYS A 18 17.28 -36.51 9.65
N LYS A 19 18.63 -36.43 9.65
CA LYS A 19 19.35 -35.20 9.90
C LYS A 19 19.11 -34.19 8.76
N ALA A 20 19.25 -34.59 7.50
CA ALA A 20 18.95 -33.74 6.36
C ALA A 20 17.48 -33.27 6.33
N ALA A 21 16.53 -34.15 6.69
CA ALA A 21 15.13 -33.77 6.82
C ALA A 21 14.91 -32.80 8.00
N LYS A 22 15.55 -33.03 9.14
CA LYS A 22 15.48 -32.13 10.30
C LYS A 22 16.15 -30.78 10.00
N ASP A 23 17.26 -30.78 9.29
CA ASP A 23 18.00 -29.58 8.89
C ASP A 23 17.23 -28.82 7.80
N ALA A 24 16.59 -29.50 6.84
CA ALA A 24 15.68 -28.90 5.87
C ALA A 24 14.40 -28.34 6.51
N VAL A 25 13.85 -29.04 7.51
CA VAL A 25 12.71 -28.56 8.31
C VAL A 25 13.14 -27.36 9.17
N ASN A 26 14.33 -27.39 9.77
CA ASN A 26 14.86 -26.25 10.53
C ASN A 26 15.12 -25.04 9.62
N GLN A 27 15.69 -25.23 8.42
CA GLN A 27 15.85 -24.19 7.40
C GLN A 27 14.51 -23.64 6.91
N ALA A 28 13.48 -24.49 6.77
CA ALA A 28 12.14 -24.03 6.42
C ALA A 28 11.48 -23.17 7.51
N PHE A 29 12.00 -23.23 8.75
CA PHE A 29 11.57 -22.44 9.90
C PHE A 29 12.56 -21.34 10.30
N GLU A 30 13.63 -21.11 9.54
CA GLU A 30 14.48 -19.94 9.72
C GLU A 30 13.71 -18.69 9.28
N ILE A 31 13.61 -17.73 10.19
CA ILE A 31 12.94 -16.45 9.94
C ILE A 31 13.88 -15.58 9.13
N ASN A 32 13.40 -15.01 8.02
CA ASN A 32 14.18 -14.07 7.22
C ASN A 32 14.13 -12.65 7.82
N ILE A 33 14.82 -12.42 8.94
CA ILE A 33 14.82 -11.14 9.65
C ILE A 33 15.34 -9.99 8.77
N ASP A 34 16.41 -10.20 8.01
CA ASP A 34 16.96 -9.18 7.09
C ASP A 34 15.94 -8.81 6.01
N GLY A 35 15.27 -9.81 5.43
CA GLY A 35 14.18 -9.60 4.49
C GLY A 35 13.00 -8.86 5.12
N MET A 36 12.66 -9.17 6.38
CA MET A 36 11.59 -8.45 7.09
C MET A 36 11.94 -6.98 7.33
N GLN A 37 13.20 -6.64 7.66
CA GLN A 37 13.60 -5.25 7.81
C GLN A 37 13.51 -4.47 6.49
N ASN A 38 13.94 -5.08 5.38
CA ASN A 38 13.80 -4.46 4.05
C ASN A 38 12.33 -4.27 3.68
N HIS A 39 11.50 -5.30 3.82
CA HIS A 39 10.07 -5.20 3.54
C HIS A 39 9.35 -4.23 4.47
N GLN A 40 9.80 -4.04 5.71
CA GLN A 40 9.26 -3.02 6.60
C GLN A 40 9.53 -1.60 6.08
N ALA A 41 10.77 -1.32 5.67
CA ALA A 41 11.14 -0.03 5.10
C ALA A 41 10.36 0.25 3.80
N ASP A 42 10.29 -0.74 2.91
CA ASP A 42 9.52 -0.66 1.66
C ASP A 42 8.04 -0.45 1.93
N MET A 43 7.45 -1.22 2.86
CA MET A 43 6.05 -1.09 3.26
C MET A 43 5.72 0.34 3.72
N HIS A 44 6.57 0.92 4.59
CA HIS A 44 6.40 2.29 5.06
C HIS A 44 6.54 3.30 3.91
N ASN A 45 7.56 3.17 3.06
CA ASN A 45 7.74 4.04 1.90
C ASN A 45 6.53 3.98 0.96
N HIS A 46 6.06 2.77 0.64
CA HIS A 46 4.91 2.56 -0.23
C HIS A 46 3.62 3.13 0.37
N ILE A 47 3.35 2.94 1.67
CA ILE A 47 2.13 3.51 2.26
C ILE A 47 2.19 5.04 2.34
N MET A 48 3.37 5.63 2.59
CA MET A 48 3.55 7.08 2.56
C MET A 48 3.26 7.63 1.17
N LYS A 49 3.89 7.09 0.12
CA LYS A 49 3.60 7.47 -1.28
C LYS A 49 2.12 7.28 -1.62
N ALA A 50 1.51 6.16 -1.22
CA ALA A 50 0.09 5.91 -1.47
C ALA A 50 -0.83 6.98 -0.88
N VAL A 51 -0.59 7.35 0.38
CA VAL A 51 -1.37 8.37 1.10
C VAL A 51 -1.05 9.77 0.56
N GLY A 52 0.18 10.01 0.14
CA GLY A 52 0.59 11.25 -0.53
C GLY A 52 -0.19 11.49 -1.82
N TYR A 53 -0.20 10.51 -2.73
CA TYR A 53 -1.01 10.59 -3.96
C TYR A 53 -2.51 10.66 -3.67
N TRP A 54 -3.01 9.91 -2.68
CA TRP A 54 -4.41 10.02 -2.28
C TRP A 54 -4.76 11.43 -1.78
N SER A 55 -3.88 12.06 -1.00
CA SER A 55 -4.04 13.43 -0.48
C SER A 55 -3.97 14.47 -1.60
N ALA A 56 -3.05 14.30 -2.56
CA ALA A 56 -2.99 15.11 -3.77
C ALA A 56 -4.33 15.05 -4.53
N SER A 57 -4.87 13.84 -4.70
CA SER A 57 -6.16 13.65 -5.35
C SER A 57 -7.33 14.30 -4.59
N GLU A 58 -7.35 14.24 -3.26
CA GLU A 58 -8.36 14.94 -2.44
C GLU A 58 -8.23 16.46 -2.58
N TYR A 59 -6.99 16.97 -2.60
CA TYR A 59 -6.73 18.40 -2.84
C TYR A 59 -7.25 18.83 -4.22
N GLN A 60 -6.94 18.08 -5.28
CA GLN A 60 -7.41 18.36 -6.64
C GLN A 60 -8.95 18.31 -6.76
N LEU A 61 -9.60 17.36 -6.07
CA LEU A 61 -11.05 17.34 -5.97
C LEU A 61 -11.58 18.60 -5.27
N GLY A 62 -10.92 19.04 -4.21
CA GLY A 62 -11.22 20.29 -3.54
C GLY A 62 -11.08 21.50 -4.46
N VAL A 63 -10.03 21.56 -5.29
CA VAL A 63 -9.86 22.60 -6.32
C VAL A 63 -11.04 22.58 -7.28
N ALA A 64 -11.40 21.42 -7.82
CA ALA A 64 -12.51 21.27 -8.77
C ALA A 64 -13.88 21.65 -8.19
N THR A 65 -14.06 21.49 -6.87
CA THR A 65 -15.32 21.77 -6.17
C THR A 65 -15.33 23.12 -5.44
N GLY A 66 -14.25 23.90 -5.52
CA GLY A 66 -14.10 25.17 -4.81
C GLY A 66 -14.01 25.02 -3.28
N LYS A 67 -13.63 23.83 -2.79
CA LYS A 67 -13.54 23.46 -1.37
C LYS A 67 -12.16 22.90 -1.02
N SER A 68 -11.09 23.41 -1.65
CA SER A 68 -9.73 22.90 -1.42
C SER A 68 -9.27 23.11 0.01
N ASP A 69 -8.73 22.05 0.61
CA ASP A 69 -7.93 22.11 1.84
C ASP A 69 -6.46 22.13 1.45
N ALA A 70 -5.81 23.29 1.53
CA ALA A 70 -4.39 23.45 1.21
C ALA A 70 -3.49 22.52 2.04
N ARG A 71 -3.93 22.12 3.24
CA ARG A 71 -3.17 21.20 4.09
C ARG A 71 -3.04 19.81 3.48
N LEU A 72 -4.03 19.34 2.72
CA LEU A 72 -3.93 18.08 1.98
C LEU A 72 -2.88 18.15 0.86
N GLY A 73 -2.73 19.32 0.22
CA GLY A 73 -1.65 19.56 -0.75
C GLY A 73 -0.26 19.57 -0.09
N VAL A 74 -0.14 20.15 1.10
CA VAL A 74 1.12 20.11 1.88
C VAL A 74 1.46 18.69 2.31
N LEU A 75 0.50 17.95 2.87
CA LEU A 75 0.68 16.56 3.28
C LEU A 75 1.06 15.68 2.09
N ALA A 76 0.44 15.89 0.93
CA ALA A 76 0.80 15.21 -0.29
C ALA A 76 2.28 15.39 -0.64
N ASN A 77 2.78 16.63 -0.63
CA ASN A 77 4.18 16.92 -0.92
C ASN A 77 5.13 16.30 0.10
N ASN A 78 4.81 16.38 1.40
CA ASN A 78 5.62 15.79 2.45
C ASN A 78 5.72 14.27 2.30
N LEU A 79 4.59 13.60 2.12
CA LEU A 79 4.49 12.14 2.03
C LEU A 79 5.09 11.56 0.73
N MET A 80 5.24 12.37 -0.31
CA MET A 80 5.95 12.00 -1.54
C MET A 80 7.45 12.33 -1.49
N SER A 81 7.92 13.04 -0.46
CA SER A 81 9.32 13.38 -0.25
C SER A 81 10.06 12.33 0.59
N ALA A 82 11.39 12.44 0.66
CA ALA A 82 12.22 11.57 1.49
C ALA A 82 11.96 11.72 3.00
N ASP A 83 11.36 12.84 3.42
CA ASP A 83 11.13 13.18 4.83
C ASP A 83 9.72 12.82 5.32
N GLY A 84 8.94 12.07 4.52
CA GLY A 84 7.61 11.61 4.91
C GLY A 84 7.63 10.76 6.18
N SER A 85 6.56 10.85 6.97
CA SER A 85 6.41 10.08 8.22
C SER A 85 5.07 9.38 8.33
N MET A 86 4.99 8.37 9.21
CA MET A 86 3.71 7.74 9.56
C MET A 86 2.77 8.70 10.31
N ASP A 87 3.30 9.72 11.00
CA ASP A 87 2.47 10.75 11.62
C ASP A 87 1.74 11.58 10.57
N ASP A 88 2.39 11.91 9.45
CA ASP A 88 1.75 12.56 8.31
C ASP A 88 0.69 11.66 7.65
N VAL A 89 0.92 10.33 7.61
CA VAL A 89 -0.06 9.35 7.14
C VAL A 89 -1.32 9.39 8.02
N PHE A 90 -1.13 9.36 9.33
CA PHE A 90 -2.25 9.40 10.28
C PHE A 90 -2.96 10.76 10.28
N GLU A 91 -2.22 11.86 10.14
CA GLU A 91 -2.82 13.17 9.95
C GLU A 91 -3.71 13.14 8.69
N ALA A 92 -3.15 12.80 7.53
CA ALA A 92 -3.87 12.82 6.26
C ALA A 92 -5.14 11.96 6.30
N THR A 93 -5.06 10.75 6.85
CA THR A 93 -6.17 9.78 6.87
C THR A 93 -7.22 10.05 7.96
N SER A 94 -6.91 10.88 8.96
CA SER A 94 -7.86 11.31 9.99
C SER A 94 -8.59 12.63 9.65
N ARG A 95 -8.11 13.38 8.65
CA ARG A 95 -8.75 14.64 8.24
C ARG A 95 -10.17 14.41 7.72
N SER A 96 -11.05 15.34 8.08
CA SER A 96 -12.38 15.42 7.48
C SER A 96 -12.29 15.70 6.00
N ARG A 97 -13.13 15.00 5.22
CA ARG A 97 -13.12 15.07 3.76
C ARG A 97 -14.41 15.69 3.26
N ILE A 98 -14.35 16.25 2.06
CA ILE A 98 -15.55 16.70 1.36
C ILE A 98 -16.46 15.48 1.18
N SER A 99 -17.69 15.57 1.67
CA SER A 99 -18.60 14.43 1.58
C SER A 99 -18.98 14.13 0.13
N ASN A 100 -19.27 12.87 -0.18
CA ASN A 100 -19.64 12.47 -1.54
C ASN A 100 -20.86 13.23 -2.08
N ASP A 101 -21.79 13.61 -1.22
CA ASP A 101 -22.98 14.36 -1.62
C ASP A 101 -22.65 15.81 -1.91
N GLU A 102 -21.75 16.43 -1.12
CA GLU A 102 -21.22 17.76 -1.44
C GLU A 102 -20.43 17.76 -2.75
N VAL A 103 -19.65 16.71 -3.02
CA VAL A 103 -18.95 16.56 -4.30
C VAL A 103 -19.94 16.52 -5.46
N LYS A 104 -20.96 15.67 -5.39
CA LYS A 104 -22.00 15.57 -6.43
C LYS A 104 -22.70 16.90 -6.65
N GLN A 105 -23.08 17.56 -5.57
CA GLN A 105 -23.79 18.85 -5.63
C GLN A 105 -22.91 19.95 -6.24
N ALA A 106 -21.65 20.08 -5.80
CA ALA A 106 -20.73 21.09 -6.31
C ALA A 106 -20.47 20.90 -7.81
N LEU A 107 -20.21 19.67 -8.25
CA LEU A 107 -19.96 19.36 -9.66
C LEU A 107 -21.23 19.54 -10.52
N SER A 108 -22.41 19.22 -10.00
CA SER A 108 -23.68 19.47 -10.68
C SER A 108 -23.95 20.98 -10.85
N ASN A 109 -23.68 21.77 -9.80
CA ASN A 109 -23.82 23.23 -9.85
C ASN A 109 -22.83 23.83 -10.84
N LEU A 110 -21.60 23.34 -10.89
CA LEU A 110 -20.58 23.78 -11.85
C LEU A 110 -21.02 23.54 -13.30
N MET A 111 -21.55 22.35 -13.60
CA MET A 111 -22.07 22.06 -14.96
C MET A 111 -23.25 22.95 -15.32
N SER A 112 -24.07 23.34 -14.34
CA SER A 112 -25.26 24.16 -14.54
C SER A 112 -24.95 25.66 -14.64
N SER A 113 -23.80 26.12 -14.13
CA SER A 113 -23.43 27.55 -14.14
C SER A 113 -23.04 28.07 -15.53
N GLY A 114 -22.67 27.18 -16.45
CA GLY A 114 -22.23 27.54 -17.81
C GLY A 114 -20.87 28.24 -17.88
N SER A 115 -20.14 28.36 -16.76
CA SER A 115 -18.82 29.01 -16.72
C SER A 115 -17.76 28.12 -17.35
N LYS A 116 -17.43 28.37 -18.62
CA LYS A 116 -16.43 27.61 -19.38
C LYS A 116 -15.06 27.61 -18.71
N GLU A 117 -14.66 28.73 -18.11
CA GLU A 117 -13.36 28.84 -17.44
C GLU A 117 -13.28 27.95 -16.21
N GLN A 118 -14.30 27.98 -15.35
CA GLN A 118 -14.35 27.14 -14.15
C GLN A 118 -14.48 25.66 -14.51
N ILE A 119 -15.26 25.33 -15.55
CA ILE A 119 -15.36 23.95 -16.05
C ILE A 119 -13.99 23.46 -16.56
N ASN A 120 -13.24 24.28 -17.29
CA ASN A 120 -11.91 23.90 -17.77
C ASN A 120 -10.92 23.68 -16.62
N GLN A 121 -10.93 24.57 -15.61
CA GLN A 121 -10.09 24.41 -14.42
C GLN A 121 -10.45 23.12 -13.64
N ALA A 122 -11.74 22.87 -13.43
CA ALA A 122 -12.20 21.65 -12.79
C ALA A 122 -11.83 20.41 -13.61
N ASN A 123 -11.95 20.44 -14.94
CA ASN A 123 -11.57 19.31 -15.80
C ASN A 123 -10.07 18.97 -15.70
N ALA A 124 -9.21 19.99 -15.64
CA ALA A 124 -7.78 19.78 -15.41
C ALA A 124 -7.51 19.15 -14.04
N ALA A 125 -8.04 19.74 -12.95
CA ALA A 125 -7.86 19.23 -11.59
C ALA A 125 -8.40 17.79 -11.45
N MET A 126 -9.57 17.52 -12.03
CA MET A 126 -10.21 16.22 -12.03
C MET A 126 -9.41 15.17 -12.82
N SER A 127 -8.73 15.57 -13.89
CA SER A 127 -7.82 14.69 -14.62
C SER A 127 -6.60 14.33 -13.77
N TYR A 128 -5.94 15.32 -13.14
CA TYR A 128 -4.84 15.06 -12.19
C TYR A 128 -5.27 14.12 -11.06
N SER A 129 -6.43 14.36 -10.44
CA SER A 129 -6.99 13.49 -9.41
C SER A 129 -7.16 12.03 -9.86
N LYS A 130 -7.46 11.76 -11.15
CA LYS A 130 -7.54 10.39 -11.68
C LYS A 130 -6.16 9.74 -11.79
N HIS A 131 -5.14 10.48 -12.22
CA HIS A 131 -3.76 9.99 -12.24
C HIS A 131 -3.26 9.69 -10.84
N ASP A 132 -3.49 10.61 -9.90
CA ASP A 132 -3.12 10.44 -8.49
C ASP A 132 -3.82 9.23 -7.85
N ASN A 133 -5.10 8.98 -8.17
CA ASN A 133 -5.80 7.79 -7.68
C ASN A 133 -5.14 6.48 -8.13
N VAL A 134 -4.71 6.43 -9.40
CA VAL A 134 -4.05 5.23 -9.92
C VAL A 134 -2.71 5.02 -9.25
N ALA A 135 -1.90 6.08 -9.10
CA ALA A 135 -0.63 6.01 -8.39
C ALA A 135 -0.83 5.53 -6.94
N ALA A 136 -1.81 6.11 -6.23
CA ALA A 136 -2.17 5.68 -4.88
C ALA A 136 -2.54 4.19 -4.83
N MET A 137 -3.37 3.71 -5.77
CA MET A 137 -3.75 2.29 -5.82
C MET A 137 -2.56 1.37 -6.07
N ILE A 138 -1.63 1.73 -6.95
CA ILE A 138 -0.41 0.94 -7.19
C ILE A 138 0.40 0.82 -5.90
N TYR A 139 0.67 1.94 -5.23
CA TYR A 139 1.44 1.95 -3.99
C TYR A 139 0.74 1.26 -2.83
N THR A 140 -0.60 1.33 -2.72
CA THR A 140 -1.32 0.51 -1.73
C THR A 140 -1.19 -0.99 -2.01
N GLY A 141 -1.11 -1.40 -3.28
CA GLY A 141 -0.87 -2.80 -3.65
C GLY A 141 0.53 -3.27 -3.27
N LEU A 142 1.54 -2.43 -3.45
CA LEU A 142 2.92 -2.71 -3.02
C LEU A 142 3.01 -2.78 -1.48
N ALA A 143 2.45 -1.80 -0.78
CA ALA A 143 2.41 -1.79 0.69
C ALA A 143 1.70 -3.05 1.24
N ALA A 144 0.59 -3.48 0.64
CA ALA A 144 -0.12 -4.69 1.04
C ALA A 144 0.68 -5.98 0.77
N ARG A 145 1.45 -6.02 -0.32
CA ARG A 145 2.38 -7.13 -0.61
C ARG A 145 3.44 -7.25 0.49
N ASP A 146 4.05 -6.13 0.84
CA ASP A 146 5.13 -6.10 1.84
C ASP A 146 4.58 -6.41 3.25
N ALA A 147 3.42 -5.85 3.62
CA ALA A 147 2.70 -6.20 4.85
C ALA A 147 2.38 -7.71 4.92
N SER A 148 1.92 -8.30 3.82
CA SER A 148 1.64 -9.74 3.74
C SER A 148 2.89 -10.59 3.95
N PHE A 149 4.04 -10.15 3.41
CA PHE A 149 5.32 -10.80 3.66
C PHE A 149 5.68 -10.77 5.16
N LEU A 150 5.61 -9.59 5.79
CA LEU A 150 5.89 -9.43 7.22
C LEU A 150 4.99 -10.30 8.08
N LEU A 151 3.68 -10.32 7.81
CA LEU A 151 2.72 -11.15 8.55
C LEU A 151 3.04 -12.64 8.40
N LYS A 152 3.39 -13.09 7.20
CA LYS A 152 3.75 -14.48 6.92
C LYS A 152 5.03 -14.91 7.63
N GLU A 153 6.10 -14.12 7.54
CA GLU A 153 7.38 -14.43 8.19
C GLU A 153 7.27 -14.32 9.72
N THR A 154 6.50 -13.35 10.23
CA THR A 154 6.18 -13.24 11.66
C THR A 154 5.47 -14.50 12.15
N ALA A 155 4.46 -14.98 11.43
CA ALA A 155 3.71 -16.17 11.83
C ALA A 155 4.59 -17.43 11.91
N LYS A 156 5.56 -17.58 11.00
CA LYS A 156 6.57 -18.65 11.07
C LYS A 156 7.42 -18.54 12.33
N GLY A 157 7.89 -17.33 12.65
CA GLY A 157 8.74 -17.10 13.82
C GLY A 157 8.04 -17.32 15.15
N LEU A 158 6.76 -16.95 15.25
CA LEU A 158 5.93 -17.21 16.44
C LEU A 158 5.64 -18.70 16.65
N ALA A 159 5.54 -19.49 15.58
CA ALA A 159 5.27 -20.92 15.65
C ALA A 159 6.49 -21.76 16.10
N HIS A 160 7.71 -21.25 15.91
CA HIS A 160 8.96 -21.99 16.18
C HIS A 160 9.93 -21.22 17.08
N PRO A 161 9.60 -21.14 18.38
CA PRO A 161 10.39 -20.45 19.38
C PRO A 161 11.79 -21.05 19.60
N LYS A 162 12.82 -20.63 18.85
CA LYS A 162 14.23 -20.84 19.22
C LYS A 162 14.87 -19.46 19.52
N ASP A 163 15.03 -19.18 20.81
CA ASP A 163 15.55 -17.92 21.40
C ASP A 163 14.72 -16.65 21.11
N LEU A 164 13.60 -16.49 21.85
CA LEU A 164 12.56 -15.53 21.49
C LEU A 164 12.52 -14.21 22.21
N ASN A 165 13.08 -14.03 23.41
CA ASN A 165 12.65 -12.85 24.16
C ASN A 165 13.03 -11.53 23.47
N GLY A 166 14.14 -11.47 22.72
CA GLY A 166 14.48 -10.31 21.87
C GLY A 166 13.82 -10.29 20.48
N ILE A 167 13.59 -11.47 19.88
CA ILE A 167 13.02 -11.59 18.52
C ILE A 167 11.50 -11.43 18.55
N LEU A 168 10.82 -11.91 19.60
CA LEU A 168 9.37 -11.88 19.76
C LEU A 168 8.82 -10.46 19.77
N ASP A 169 9.49 -9.53 20.46
CA ASP A 169 9.05 -8.14 20.52
C ASP A 169 9.26 -7.44 19.16
N THR A 170 10.33 -7.78 18.45
CA THR A 170 10.55 -7.35 17.06
C THR A 170 9.44 -7.88 16.13
N LEU A 171 9.12 -9.17 16.22
CA LEU A 171 8.05 -9.80 15.44
C LEU A 171 6.67 -9.18 15.73
N LYS A 172 6.33 -8.95 17.00
CA LYS A 172 5.08 -8.27 17.39
C LYS A 172 5.02 -6.85 16.82
N THR A 173 6.15 -6.15 16.81
CA THR A 173 6.26 -4.79 16.24
C THR A 173 5.97 -4.82 14.74
N PHE A 174 6.61 -5.73 13.98
CA PHE A 174 6.32 -5.88 12.55
C PHE A 174 4.87 -6.27 12.28
N GLN A 175 4.28 -7.15 13.11
CA GLN A 175 2.89 -7.52 12.99
C GLN A 175 1.93 -6.35 13.21
N ALA A 176 2.20 -5.52 14.23
CA ALA A 176 1.39 -4.33 14.51
C ALA A 176 1.47 -3.33 13.35
N GLN A 177 2.69 -3.02 12.88
CA GLN A 177 2.92 -2.11 11.76
C GLN A 177 2.24 -2.59 10.47
N ALA A 178 2.33 -3.89 10.16
CA ALA A 178 1.65 -4.45 8.99
C ALA A 178 0.12 -4.28 9.06
N LYS A 179 -0.47 -4.45 10.25
CA LYS A 179 -1.93 -4.27 10.45
C LYS A 179 -2.36 -2.81 10.36
N ASP A 180 -1.54 -1.88 10.85
CA ASP A 180 -1.79 -0.44 10.69
C ASP A 180 -1.79 -0.07 9.20
N VAL A 181 -0.83 -0.60 8.43
CA VAL A 181 -0.78 -0.41 6.98
C VAL A 181 -1.97 -1.02 6.27
N GLU A 182 -2.39 -2.24 6.61
CA GLU A 182 -3.61 -2.86 6.05
C GLU A 182 -4.86 -1.99 6.29
N THR A 183 -4.96 -1.37 7.47
CA THR A 183 -6.05 -0.45 7.81
C THR A 183 -6.03 0.80 6.92
N VAL A 184 -4.86 1.41 6.74
CA VAL A 184 -4.67 2.57 5.86
C VAL A 184 -4.95 2.22 4.39
N VAL A 185 -4.49 1.06 3.92
CA VAL A 185 -4.80 0.54 2.57
C VAL A 185 -6.31 0.41 2.36
N GLY A 186 -7.02 -0.17 3.32
CA GLY A 186 -8.48 -0.28 3.27
C GLY A 186 -9.18 1.08 3.22
N PHE A 187 -8.70 2.05 4.02
CA PHE A 187 -9.19 3.41 3.99
C PHE A 187 -8.98 4.08 2.63
N VAL A 188 -7.77 4.06 2.07
CA VAL A 188 -7.43 4.71 0.79
C VAL A 188 -8.27 4.10 -0.34
N ASN A 189 -8.31 2.77 -0.45
CA ASN A 189 -9.04 2.08 -1.51
C ASN A 189 -10.55 2.36 -1.45
N SER A 190 -11.15 2.27 -0.25
CA SER A 190 -12.58 2.56 -0.08
C SER A 190 -12.91 4.03 -0.39
N SER A 191 -12.01 4.95 -0.06
CA SER A 191 -12.15 6.38 -0.29
C SER A 191 -12.06 6.74 -1.77
N ILE A 192 -11.07 6.20 -2.50
CA ILE A 192 -10.93 6.38 -3.95
C ILE A 192 -12.19 5.89 -4.67
N LYS A 193 -12.68 4.69 -4.32
CA LYS A 193 -13.90 4.12 -4.91
C LYS A 193 -15.11 5.04 -4.72
N LYS A 194 -15.40 5.39 -3.46
CA LYS A 194 -16.56 6.25 -3.11
C LYS A 194 -16.51 7.61 -3.83
N ARG A 195 -15.33 8.21 -3.92
CA ARG A 195 -15.10 9.46 -4.64
C ARG A 195 -15.33 9.30 -6.14
N ASN A 196 -14.73 8.28 -6.76
CA ASN A 196 -14.92 7.99 -8.19
C ASN A 196 -16.41 7.82 -8.53
N ASP A 197 -17.17 7.16 -7.66
CA ASP A 197 -18.62 7.03 -7.80
C ASP A 197 -19.33 8.39 -7.70
N ALA A 198 -18.91 9.27 -6.77
CA ALA A 198 -19.49 10.60 -6.59
C ALA A 198 -19.29 11.52 -7.80
N ARG A 199 -18.13 11.45 -8.48
CA ARG A 199 -17.81 12.28 -9.66
C ARG A 199 -18.17 11.64 -11.00
N LYS A 200 -18.68 10.40 -11.02
CA LYS A 200 -18.90 9.61 -12.23
C LYS A 200 -19.71 10.31 -13.32
N ALA A 201 -20.77 11.02 -12.94
CA ALA A 201 -21.62 11.74 -13.90
C ALA A 201 -20.87 12.92 -14.54
N TYR A 202 -20.12 13.67 -13.74
CA TYR A 202 -19.29 14.79 -14.20
C TYR A 202 -18.17 14.32 -15.13
N ASP A 203 -17.46 13.25 -14.75
CA ASP A 203 -16.39 12.66 -15.56
C ASP A 203 -16.91 12.21 -16.93
N LYS A 204 -18.07 11.56 -16.95
CA LYS A 204 -18.72 11.12 -18.19
C LYS A 204 -19.10 12.31 -19.08
N ALA A 205 -19.69 13.36 -18.50
CA ALA A 205 -20.12 14.54 -19.25
C ALA A 205 -18.93 15.30 -19.87
N ASN A 206 -17.77 15.29 -19.20
CA ASN A 206 -16.58 16.01 -19.62
C ASN A 206 -15.50 15.12 -20.28
N ASN A 207 -15.82 13.85 -20.55
CA ASN A 207 -14.89 12.88 -21.14
C ASN A 207 -13.56 12.74 -20.37
N ILE A 208 -13.61 12.86 -19.04
CA ILE A 208 -12.45 12.62 -18.16
C ILE A 208 -12.31 11.12 -17.97
N LYS A 209 -11.16 10.57 -18.34
CA LYS A 209 -10.90 9.13 -18.32
C LYS A 209 -9.87 8.79 -17.26
N GLU A 210 -9.91 7.54 -16.82
CA GLU A 210 -8.78 6.97 -16.09
C GLU A 210 -7.57 6.81 -17.01
N PRO A 211 -6.35 6.86 -16.45
CA PRO A 211 -5.13 6.49 -17.17
C PRO A 211 -5.30 5.16 -17.89
N SER A 212 -4.84 5.10 -19.13
CA SER A 212 -4.86 3.88 -19.93
C SER A 212 -3.96 2.81 -19.32
N LYS A 213 -4.26 1.53 -19.59
CA LYS A 213 -3.40 0.41 -19.15
C LYS A 213 -1.93 0.61 -19.55
N LYS A 214 -1.65 1.20 -20.72
CA LYS A 214 -0.29 1.47 -21.17
C LYS A 214 0.41 2.48 -20.26
N GLU A 215 -0.27 3.56 -19.88
CA GLU A 215 0.25 4.57 -18.96
C GLU A 215 0.46 3.98 -17.56
N VAL A 216 -0.51 3.19 -17.08
CA VAL A 216 -0.37 2.47 -15.80
C VAL A 216 0.86 1.55 -15.79
N MET A 217 1.06 0.78 -16.86
CA MET A 217 2.23 -0.11 -16.97
C MET A 217 3.54 0.65 -17.10
N ALA A 218 3.57 1.77 -17.83
CA ALA A 218 4.74 2.63 -17.88
C ALA A 218 5.12 3.13 -16.48
N GLN A 219 4.13 3.59 -15.71
CA GLN A 219 4.32 4.05 -14.34
C GLN A 219 4.84 2.93 -13.43
N ILE A 220 4.28 1.72 -13.53
CA ILE A 220 4.78 0.55 -12.77
C ILE A 220 6.23 0.24 -13.13
N ASN A 221 6.60 0.31 -14.41
CA ASN A 221 7.96 0.02 -14.85
C ASN A 221 8.96 1.09 -14.38
N GLU A 222 8.57 2.37 -14.38
CA GLU A 222 9.38 3.46 -13.80
C GLU A 222 9.62 3.22 -12.31
N MET A 223 8.58 2.84 -11.56
CA MET A 223 8.71 2.53 -10.13
C MET A 223 9.59 1.31 -9.81
N GLN A 224 9.75 0.37 -10.75
CA GLN A 224 10.62 -0.80 -10.56
C GLN A 224 12.09 -0.52 -10.91
N ALA A 225 12.38 0.63 -11.53
CA ALA A 225 13.73 1.05 -11.90
C ALA A 225 14.36 2.00 -10.86
N GLU A 226 13.57 2.51 -9.91
CA GLU A 226 14.01 3.23 -8.70
C GLU A 226 14.44 2.25 -7.59
#